data_AF-A0A7X3WBZ1-F1
#
_entry.id   AF-A0A7X3WBZ1-F1
#
_cell.length_a   1.000
_cell.length_b   1.000
_cell.length_c   1.000
_cell.angle_alpha   90.00
_cell.angle_beta   90.00
_cell.angle_gamma   90.00
#
_symmetry.space_group_name_H-M   'P 1'
#
loop_
_entity.id
_entity.type
_entity.pdbx_description
1 polymer ?
#
loop_
_entity_poly.entity_id
_entity_poly.type
_entity_poly.pdbx_seq_one_letter_code
_entity_poly.pdbx_strand_id
1 'polypeptide(L)'
;MSLDRKITEAIEAAVAEAGQPPRVAKRLIAWFESLNSGSEEINDASQAKLHLEVLYEGTVVSNENHNNKTNDKNNVIDGVF
;
A
#
# COMPACT_ATOMS: atom_id res chain seq x y z
N MET A 1 -7.08 20.49 7.59
CA MET A 1 -5.85 20.86 8.31
C MET A 1 -4.79 19.84 7.94
N SER A 2 -3.53 20.23 7.80
CA SER A 2 -2.46 19.27 7.53
C SER A 2 -2.17 18.44 8.78
N LEU A 3 -1.94 17.14 8.60
CA LEU A 3 -1.50 16.25 9.68
C LEU A 3 -0.09 16.64 10.15
N ASP A 4 0.22 16.41 11.43
CA ASP A 4 1.57 16.66 11.95
C ASP A 4 2.59 15.81 11.19
N ARG A 5 3.72 16.44 10.82
CA ARG A 5 4.75 15.82 10.01
C ARG A 5 5.31 14.53 10.61
N LYS A 6 5.45 14.44 11.95
CA LYS A 6 5.96 13.23 12.61
C LYS A 6 4.96 12.07 12.49
N ILE A 7 3.67 12.37 12.49
CA ILE A 7 2.62 11.35 12.32
C ILE A 7 2.65 10.83 10.87
N THR A 8 2.78 11.74 9.89
CA THR A 8 2.96 11.38 8.48
C THR A 8 4.16 10.44 8.29
N GLU A 9 5.32 10.83 8.82
CA GLU A 9 6.55 10.02 8.74
C GLU A 9 6.39 8.65 9.43
N ALA A 10 5.70 8.59 10.58
CA ALA A 10 5.43 7.33 11.28
C ALA A 10 4.48 6.40 10.50
N ILE A 11 3.45 6.95 9.83
CA ILE A 11 2.55 6.16 8.98
C ILE A 11 3.30 5.60 7.76
N GLU A 12 4.13 6.43 7.10
CA GLU A 12 4.93 5.99 5.96
C GLU A 12 5.91 4.87 6.36
N ALA A 13 6.60 5.02 7.50
CA ALA A 13 7.49 3.99 8.03
C ALA A 13 6.76 2.68 8.34
N ALA A 14 5.62 2.73 9.05
CA ALA A 14 4.85 1.54 9.41
C ALA A 14 4.32 0.78 8.18
N VAL A 15 3.86 1.51 7.15
CA VAL A 15 3.40 0.90 5.89
C VAL A 15 4.57 0.24 5.14
N ALA A 16 5.73 0.88 5.12
CA ALA A 16 6.93 0.31 4.51
C ALA A 16 7.42 -0.94 5.26
N GLU A 17 7.46 -0.89 6.60
CA GLU A 17 7.82 -2.03 7.47
C GLU A 17 6.87 -3.23 7.27
N ALA A 18 5.59 -2.97 7.04
CA ALA A 18 4.58 -3.99 6.74
C ALA A 18 4.65 -4.54 5.30
N GLY A 19 5.60 -4.08 4.47
CA GLY A 19 5.73 -4.48 3.07
C GLY A 19 4.57 -4.01 2.19
N GLN A 20 3.82 -3.00 2.63
CA GLN A 20 2.63 -2.52 1.94
C GLN A 20 2.98 -1.45 0.89
N PRO A 21 2.16 -1.29 -0.16
CA PRO A 21 2.40 -0.27 -1.17
C PRO A 21 2.36 1.17 -0.62
N PRO A 22 3.22 2.10 -1.10
CA PRO A 22 3.21 3.50 -0.65
C PRO A 22 1.88 4.24 -0.83
N ARG A 23 1.02 3.79 -1.75
CA ARG A 23 -0.34 4.31 -1.93
C ARG A 23 -1.22 4.11 -0.69
N VAL A 24 -0.96 3.08 0.12
CA VAL A 24 -1.69 2.80 1.36
C VAL A 24 -1.39 3.88 2.40
N ALA A 25 -0.12 4.25 2.59
CA ALA A 25 0.28 5.35 3.46
C ALA A 25 -0.42 6.66 3.08
N LYS A 26 -0.42 7.00 1.78
CA LYS A 26 -1.10 8.20 1.27
C LYS A 26 -2.60 8.22 1.57
N ARG A 27 -3.28 7.07 1.45
CA ARG A 27 -4.71 6.95 1.78
C ARG A 27 -4.95 7.09 3.28
N LEU A 28 -4.11 6.50 4.12
CA LEU A 28 -4.18 6.65 5.57
C LEU A 28 -4.00 8.11 5.99
N ILE A 29 -2.97 8.79 5.47
CA ILE A 29 -2.70 10.20 5.76
C ILE A 29 -3.91 11.07 5.36
N ALA A 30 -4.43 10.90 4.14
CA ALA A 30 -5.58 11.67 3.66
C ALA A 30 -6.82 11.48 4.56
N TRP A 31 -7.04 10.25 5.06
CA TRP A 31 -8.13 9.97 5.98
C TRP A 31 -7.91 10.61 7.37
N PHE A 32 -6.70 10.58 7.91
CA PHE A 32 -6.41 11.29 9.16
C PHE A 32 -6.59 12.81 9.02
N GLU A 33 -6.30 13.37 7.85
CA GLU A 33 -6.51 14.78 7.55
C GLU A 33 -8.00 15.16 7.45
N SER A 34 -8.86 14.28 6.91
CA SER A 34 -10.31 14.51 6.84
C SER A 34 -10.98 14.45 8.21
N LEU A 35 -10.50 13.57 9.10
CA LEU A 35 -10.94 13.54 10.50
C LEU A 35 -10.50 14.81 11.24
N ASN A 36 -9.24 15.24 11.07
CA ASN A 36 -8.70 16.42 11.75
C ASN A 36 -9.24 17.75 11.20
N SER A 37 -9.73 17.79 9.96
CA SER A 37 -10.40 18.98 9.40
C SER A 37 -11.85 19.14 9.89
N GLY A 38 -12.37 18.21 10.69
CA GLY A 38 -13.78 18.17 11.08
C GLY A 38 -14.71 17.95 9.89
N SER A 39 -14.18 17.45 8.77
CA SER A 39 -14.95 17.13 7.58
C SER A 39 -15.61 15.75 7.67
N GLU A 40 -15.06 14.87 8.51
CA GLU A 40 -15.68 13.62 8.92
C GLU A 40 -15.97 13.62 10.42
N GLU A 41 -17.19 13.23 10.79
CA GLU A 41 -17.52 12.93 12.18
C GLU A 41 -17.07 11.50 12.52
N ILE A 42 -16.11 11.36 13.45
CA ILE A 42 -15.67 10.06 13.99
C ILE A 42 -16.82 9.22 14.55
N ASN A 43 -17.92 9.87 14.96
CA ASN A 43 -19.09 9.20 15.52
C ASN A 43 -20.03 8.63 14.43
N ASP A 44 -19.82 8.95 13.16
CA ASP A 44 -20.53 8.32 12.05
C ASP A 44 -19.84 7.00 11.67
N ALA A 45 -20.28 5.92 12.31
CA ALA A 45 -19.79 4.57 12.07
C ALA A 45 -19.93 4.12 10.60
N SER A 46 -20.83 4.73 9.82
CA SER A 46 -21.02 4.38 8.40
C SER A 46 -19.89 4.92 7.53
N GLN A 47 -19.47 6.16 7.77
CA GLN A 47 -18.35 6.80 7.06
C GLN A 47 -17.02 6.13 7.40
N ALA A 48 -16.81 5.83 8.70
CA ALA A 48 -15.63 5.10 9.15
C ALA A 48 -15.51 3.71 8.49
N LYS A 49 -16.63 2.99 8.35
CA LYS A 49 -16.64 1.67 7.70
C LYS A 49 -16.27 1.74 6.22
N LEU A 50 -16.81 2.71 5.48
CA LEU A 50 -16.50 2.90 4.06
C LEU A 50 -15.02 3.23 3.83
N HIS A 51 -14.44 4.08 4.68
CA HIS A 51 -13.01 4.40 4.59
C HIS A 51 -12.12 3.20 4.89
N LEU A 52 -12.48 2.38 5.88
CA LEU A 52 -11.77 1.13 6.16
C LEU A 52 -11.84 0.14 4.99
N GLU A 53 -12.97 0.08 4.29
CA GLU A 53 -13.14 -0.78 3.10
C GLU A 53 -12.24 -0.31 1.95
N VAL A 54 -12.17 0.99 1.67
CA VAL A 54 -11.27 1.58 0.66
C VAL A 54 -9.78 1.38 1.01
N LEU A 55 -9.43 1.43 2.30
CA LEU A 55 -8.08 1.12 2.78
C LEU A 55 -7.75 -0.36 2.58
N TYR A 56 -8.69 -1.25 2.95
CA TYR A 56 -8.54 -2.69 2.79
C TYR A 56 -8.36 -3.09 1.32
N GLU A 57 -9.21 -2.61 0.41
CA GLU A 57 -9.06 -2.82 -1.04
C GLU A 57 -7.70 -2.34 -1.57
N GLY A 58 -7.13 -1.29 -0.97
CA GLY A 58 -5.80 -0.78 -1.31
C GLY A 58 -4.65 -1.69 -0.89
N THR A 59 -4.83 -2.47 0.19
CA THR A 59 -3.84 -3.42 0.76
C THR A 59 -3.90 -4.80 0.12
N VAL A 60 -5.03 -5.19 -0.46
CA VAL A 60 -5.13 -6.41 -1.27
C VAL A 60 -4.55 -6.11 -2.66
N VAL A 61 -3.23 -5.97 -2.75
CA VAL A 61 -2.56 -6.18 -4.03
C VAL A 61 -2.65 -7.67 -4.29
N SER A 62 -3.30 -8.04 -5.40
CA SER A 62 -3.42 -9.40 -5.89
C SER A 62 -2.12 -10.16 -5.64
N ASN A 63 -2.25 -11.28 -4.93
CA ASN A 63 -1.26 -12.34 -4.92
C ASN A 63 -1.22 -12.99 -6.32
N GLU A 64 -0.97 -12.19 -7.36
CA GLU A 64 -0.66 -12.68 -8.69
C GLU A 64 0.78 -13.18 -8.62
N ASN A 65 0.88 -14.45 -8.23
CA ASN A 65 2.03 -15.30 -8.48
C ASN A 65 2.54 -15.05 -9.91
N HIS A 66 3.57 -14.22 -10.02
CA HIS A 66 4.44 -14.20 -11.18
C HIS A 66 5.19 -15.54 -11.18
N ASN A 67 4.54 -16.55 -11.77
CA ASN A 67 5.14 -17.84 -12.06
C ASN A 67 6.40 -17.60 -12.89
N ASN A 68 7.53 -17.74 -12.22
CA ASN A 68 8.85 -17.80 -12.82
C ASN A 68 8.84 -18.89 -13.91
N LYS A 69 8.85 -18.47 -15.17
CA LYS A 69 9.16 -19.34 -16.30
C LYS A 69 10.63 -19.15 -16.64
N THR A 70 11.51 -19.75 -15.85
CA THR A 70 12.90 -20.02 -16.22
C THR A 70 12.91 -20.97 -17.41
N ASN A 71 12.89 -20.42 -18.63
CA ASN A 71 13.36 -21.15 -19.80
C ASN A 71 14.88 -20.93 -19.92
N ASP A 72 15.64 -21.58 -19.03
CA ASP A 72 17.06 -21.84 -19.24
C ASP A 72 17.17 -23.08 -20.13
N LYS A 73 17.07 -22.88 -21.45
CA LYS A 73 17.56 -23.81 -22.47
C LYS A 73 17.98 -23.00 -23.68
N ASN A 74 19.28 -23.10 -24.02
CA ASN A 74 20.00 -22.67 -25.24
C ASN A 74 21.14 -21.70 -24.85
N ASN A 75 22.42 -22.00 -24.97
CA ASN A 75 23.09 -22.94 -25.86
C ASN A 75 24.53 -23.14 -25.35
N VAL A 76 24.96 -24.39 -25.14
CA VAL A 76 26.34 -24.74 -24.79
C VAL A 76 27.20 -24.48 -26.02
N ILE A 77 28.09 -23.49 -25.89
CA ILE A 77 29.26 -23.33 -26.75
C ILE A 77 30.24 -24.47 -26.45
N ASP A 78 30.37 -25.43 -27.34
CA ASP A 78 31.65 -26.11 -27.54
C ASP A 78 31.67 -26.89 -28.86
N GLY A 79 32.55 -26.46 -29.76
CA GLY A 79 32.70 -26.99 -31.11
C GLY A 79 33.99 -26.44 -31.71
N VAL A 80 35.11 -26.75 -31.07
CA VAL A 80 36.45 -26.72 -31.66
C VAL A 80 36.44 -27.66 -32.87
N PHE A 81 36.68 -27.13 -34.07
CA PHE A 81 37.59 -27.63 -35.13
C PHE A 81 37.41 -26.78 -36.40
#